data_AF-A0A166B094-F1
#
_entry.id   AF-A0A166B094-F1
#
_cell.length_a   1.000
_cell.length_b   1.000
_cell.length_c   1.000
_cell.angle_alpha   90.00
_cell.angle_beta   90.00
_cell.angle_gamma   90.00
#
_symmetry.space_group_name_H-M   'P 1'
#
loop_
_entity.id
_entity.type
_entity.pdbx_description
1 polymer ?
#
loop_
_entity_poly.entity_id
_entity_poly.type
_entity_poly.pdbx_seq_one_letter_code
_entity_poly.pdbx_strand_id
1 'polypeptide(L)'
;MNRTTWDTVDFPVNYPFYHIHSESIFPFISDKNLSLLAPVVVYWIESILFELLDRTSFPWLEKYRIHESAEVQSRNKCSKMQVIVTVFLQQIIQTIVGAYWLDDDEIRVVDHVTEMRRLAPYVQQAAIVVLGKGNALNILRDHGTALISWVYWWGLPVLQCVWAILIVDTWQYALHRLMHNVPFLYRNFHSWHHRLYVPYAFGALYNHPLEGFALDILGTAMAHSLSFMTTRQAVLLFTFTTAKTVDDHCGWRLPWDPMQILFSNNADYHDIHHQAIGIKKNFSQPYFIHWDVILGTRMTRKDIQARRGVSESKSKIS
;
A
#
# COMPACT_ATOMS: atom_id res chain seq x y z
N MET A 1 31.07 -21.93 13.27
CA MET A 1 31.55 -21.04 12.19
C MET A 1 32.12 -19.80 12.86
N ASN A 2 33.43 -19.58 12.78
CA ASN A 2 34.13 -18.57 13.60
C ASN A 2 33.70 -17.16 13.19
N ARG A 3 33.27 -16.35 14.17
CA ARG A 3 32.93 -14.92 14.03
C ARG A 3 34.09 -14.06 13.49
N THR A 4 35.30 -14.59 13.44
CA THR A 4 36.56 -13.83 13.30
C THR A 4 36.93 -13.37 11.88
N THR A 5 36.27 -13.83 10.80
CA THR A 5 36.73 -13.50 9.42
C THR A 5 36.32 -12.12 8.94
N TRP A 6 35.25 -11.54 9.49
CA TRP A 6 34.72 -10.22 9.08
C TRP A 6 35.10 -9.09 10.05
N ASP A 7 35.67 -9.43 11.20
CA ASP A 7 36.01 -8.46 12.25
C ASP A 7 37.13 -7.49 11.81
N THR A 8 38.04 -7.95 10.95
CA THR A 8 39.16 -7.17 10.43
C THR A 8 38.92 -6.59 9.04
N VAL A 9 37.74 -6.84 8.45
CA VAL A 9 37.39 -6.34 7.11
C VAL A 9 36.92 -4.89 7.23
N ASP A 10 37.53 -4.03 6.42
CA ASP A 10 37.11 -2.65 6.25
C ASP A 10 36.06 -2.57 5.13
N PHE A 11 34.90 -1.98 5.46
CA PHE A 11 33.79 -1.87 4.51
C PHE A 11 33.78 -0.46 3.91
N PRO A 12 33.67 -0.33 2.57
CA PRO A 12 33.58 0.98 1.95
C PRO A 12 32.29 1.68 2.41
N VAL A 13 32.44 2.86 2.98
CA VAL A 13 31.32 3.71 3.39
C VAL A 13 30.96 4.64 2.24
N ASN A 14 30.34 4.06 1.20
CA ASN A 14 29.77 4.83 0.10
C ASN A 14 28.27 4.96 0.33
N TYR A 15 27.86 6.14 0.79
CA TYR A 15 26.46 6.42 1.05
C TYR A 15 25.68 6.51 -0.27
N PRO A 16 24.52 5.83 -0.39
CA PRO A 16 23.66 5.96 -1.55
C PRO A 16 23.03 7.36 -1.59
N PHE A 17 22.56 7.79 -2.78
CA PHE A 17 22.05 9.15 -2.98
C PHE A 17 20.86 9.52 -2.09
N TYR A 18 20.10 8.53 -1.60
CA TYR A 18 18.95 8.74 -0.72
C TYR A 18 19.32 8.74 0.77
N HIS A 19 20.58 8.47 1.12
CA HIS A 19 21.01 8.55 2.51
C HIS A 19 21.03 10.00 2.98
N ILE A 20 20.45 10.25 4.15
CA ILE A 20 20.33 11.57 4.75
C ILE A 20 21.10 11.54 6.08
N HIS A 21 22.17 12.33 6.15
CA HIS A 21 23.03 12.42 7.34
C HIS A 21 22.41 13.20 8.50
N SER A 22 21.42 14.05 8.23
CA SER A 22 20.70 14.77 9.28
C SER A 22 19.84 13.82 10.11
N GLU A 23 19.52 14.21 11.34
CA GLU A 23 18.68 13.44 12.27
C GLU A 23 17.25 13.25 11.74
N SER A 24 16.73 14.20 10.97
CA SER A 24 15.44 14.14 10.30
C SER A 24 15.56 14.37 8.78
N ILE A 25 14.55 13.93 8.03
CA ILE A 25 14.42 14.18 6.59
C ILE A 25 14.29 15.68 6.32
N PHE A 26 13.50 16.39 7.13
CA PHE A 26 13.29 17.82 7.04
C PHE A 26 13.65 18.51 8.36
N PRO A 27 14.35 19.65 8.35
CA PRO A 27 14.84 20.29 9.57
C PRO A 27 13.73 20.86 10.48
N PHE A 28 12.50 20.98 9.98
CA PHE A 28 11.37 21.60 10.70
C PHE A 28 10.36 20.59 11.26
N ILE A 29 10.54 19.29 11.03
CA ILE A 29 9.62 18.24 11.50
C ILE A 29 10.40 16.94 11.76
N SER A 30 10.10 16.26 12.88
CA SER A 30 10.68 14.95 13.17
C SER A 30 10.17 13.88 12.20
N ASP A 31 10.94 12.80 12.00
CA ASP A 31 10.53 11.72 11.10
C ASP A 31 9.26 11.02 11.60
N LYS A 32 9.11 10.83 12.92
CA LYS A 32 7.84 10.46 13.57
C LYS A 32 6.67 11.35 13.14
N ASN A 33 6.77 12.68 13.31
CA ASN A 33 5.67 13.58 12.96
C ASN A 33 5.41 13.61 11.45
N LEU A 34 6.47 13.49 10.64
CA LEU A 34 6.35 13.39 9.19
C LEU A 34 5.63 12.10 8.78
N SER A 35 5.85 10.98 9.49
CA SER A 35 5.18 9.70 9.22
C SER A 35 3.67 9.76 9.45
N LEU A 36 3.22 10.63 10.36
CA LEU A 36 1.81 10.89 10.61
C LEU A 36 1.22 11.90 9.62
N LEU A 37 1.98 12.95 9.27
CA LEU A 37 1.51 14.05 8.43
C LEU A 37 1.53 13.73 6.93
N ALA A 38 2.58 13.08 6.42
CA ALA A 38 2.76 12.89 4.98
C ALA A 38 1.64 12.08 4.31
N PRO A 39 1.13 10.97 4.90
CA PRO A 39 -0.03 10.25 4.35
C PRO A 39 -1.29 11.12 4.27
N VAL A 40 -1.54 11.98 5.28
CA VAL A 40 -2.70 12.88 5.30
C VAL A 40 -2.57 13.95 4.21
N VAL A 41 -1.38 14.53 4.04
CA VAL A 41 -1.13 15.55 3.01
C VAL A 41 -1.29 14.97 1.61
N VAL A 42 -0.67 13.81 1.32
CA VAL A 42 -0.77 13.20 -0.01
C VAL A 42 -2.20 12.80 -0.33
N TYR A 43 -2.94 12.28 0.67
CA TYR A 43 -4.35 11.91 0.52
C TYR A 43 -5.17 13.07 -0.03
N TRP A 44 -5.06 14.26 0.58
CA TRP A 44 -5.85 15.41 0.19
C TRP A 44 -5.37 16.04 -1.12
N ILE A 45 -4.06 16.10 -1.37
CA ILE A 45 -3.52 16.59 -2.64
C ILE A 45 -4.08 15.77 -3.80
N GLU A 46 -3.93 14.44 -3.73
CA GLU A 46 -4.36 13.54 -4.79
C GLU A 46 -5.88 13.50 -4.95
N SER A 47 -6.60 13.47 -3.82
CA SER A 47 -8.05 13.62 -3.78
C SER A 47 -8.55 14.88 -4.49
N ILE A 48 -7.91 16.02 -4.26
CA ILE A 48 -8.25 17.29 -4.89
C ILE A 48 -7.93 17.24 -6.38
N LEU A 49 -6.79 16.66 -6.78
CA LEU A 49 -6.43 16.54 -8.19
C LEU A 49 -7.46 15.72 -8.98
N PHE A 50 -7.91 14.57 -8.44
CA PHE A 50 -8.94 13.77 -9.07
C PHE A 50 -10.32 14.43 -9.03
N GLU A 51 -10.69 15.13 -7.95
CA GLU A 51 -11.94 15.91 -7.91
C GLU A 51 -11.92 17.07 -8.93
N LEU A 52 -10.77 17.71 -9.14
CA LEU A 52 -10.61 18.71 -10.20
C LEU A 52 -10.73 18.07 -11.57
N LEU A 53 -10.10 16.90 -11.79
CA LEU A 53 -10.22 16.12 -13.02
C LEU A 53 -11.68 15.75 -13.32
N ASP A 54 -12.43 15.35 -12.29
CA ASP A 54 -13.86 15.03 -12.39
C ASP A 54 -14.74 16.21 -12.81
N ARG A 55 -14.31 17.44 -12.53
CA ARG A 55 -14.99 18.67 -12.96
C ARG A 55 -14.61 19.10 -14.36
N THR A 56 -13.58 18.50 -14.95
CA THR A 56 -13.24 18.74 -16.35
C THR A 56 -14.10 17.87 -17.27
N SER A 57 -14.34 18.35 -18.48
CA SER A 57 -15.09 17.63 -19.52
C SER A 57 -14.26 17.54 -20.81
N PHE A 58 -12.97 17.23 -20.65
CA PHE A 58 -12.07 17.09 -21.80
C PHE A 58 -12.45 15.84 -22.60
N PRO A 59 -12.89 15.95 -23.87
CA PRO A 59 -13.45 14.80 -24.61
C PRO A 59 -12.49 13.62 -24.76
N TRP A 60 -11.18 13.90 -24.80
CA TRP A 60 -10.15 12.86 -24.94
C TRP A 60 -9.92 12.06 -23.65
N LEU A 61 -10.33 12.58 -22.49
CA LEU A 61 -10.24 11.92 -21.19
C LEU A 61 -11.48 11.08 -20.87
N GLU A 62 -12.67 11.49 -21.30
CA GLU A 62 -13.94 10.82 -20.92
C GLU A 62 -13.96 9.31 -21.18
N LYS A 63 -13.25 8.83 -22.21
CA LYS A 63 -13.12 7.38 -22.49
C LYS A 63 -12.41 6.57 -21.40
N TYR A 64 -11.71 7.24 -20.48
CA TYR A 64 -11.02 6.64 -19.34
C TYR A 64 -11.81 6.76 -18.04
N ARG A 65 -12.90 7.52 -18.03
CA ARG A 65 -13.79 7.63 -16.87
C ARG A 65 -14.58 6.33 -16.74
N ILE A 66 -14.64 5.77 -15.53
CA ILE A 66 -15.32 4.47 -15.31
C ILE A 66 -16.84 4.64 -15.31
N HIS A 67 -17.35 5.70 -14.67
CA HIS A 67 -18.78 6.05 -14.59
C HIS A 67 -18.99 7.53 -14.86
N GLU A 68 -20.13 7.90 -15.45
CA GLU A 68 -20.48 9.31 -15.65
C GLU A 68 -20.71 10.04 -14.31
N SER A 69 -20.38 11.33 -14.24
CA SER A 69 -20.50 12.13 -13.01
C SER A 69 -21.93 12.18 -12.44
N ALA A 70 -22.95 12.06 -13.30
CA ALA A 70 -24.36 11.97 -12.87
C ALA A 70 -24.67 10.64 -12.17
N GLU A 71 -24.04 9.55 -12.58
CA GLU A 71 -24.15 8.25 -11.92
C GLU A 71 -23.52 8.28 -10.52
N VAL A 72 -22.36 8.94 -10.39
CA VAL A 72 -21.68 9.16 -9.10
C VAL A 72 -22.61 9.86 -8.10
N GLN A 73 -23.35 10.88 -8.54
CA GLN A 73 -24.24 11.64 -7.65
C GLN A 73 -25.52 10.90 -7.32
N SER A 74 -26.08 10.13 -8.25
CA SER A 74 -27.40 9.52 -8.08
C SER A 74 -27.38 8.16 -7.37
N ARG A 75 -26.27 7.41 -7.44
CA ARG A 75 -26.19 6.05 -6.89
C ARG A 75 -25.58 5.98 -5.48
N ASN A 76 -24.82 6.99 -5.10
CA ASN A 76 -24.19 7.05 -3.79
C ASN A 76 -25.21 7.41 -2.70
N LYS A 77 -25.13 6.73 -1.55
CA LYS A 77 -26.09 6.82 -0.43
C LYS A 77 -25.64 7.75 0.69
N CYS A 78 -24.58 8.52 0.48
CA CYS A 78 -24.08 9.54 1.39
C CYS A 78 -23.66 10.79 0.60
N SER A 79 -23.69 11.95 1.25
CA SER A 79 -23.25 13.20 0.63
C SER A 79 -21.73 13.32 0.67
N LYS A 80 -21.15 14.06 -0.29
CA LYS A 80 -19.71 14.38 -0.31
C LYS A 80 -19.25 15.03 1.01
N MET A 81 -20.07 15.90 1.60
CA MET A 81 -19.76 16.53 2.88
C MET A 81 -19.71 15.54 4.05
N GLN A 82 -20.60 14.56 4.09
CA GLN A 82 -20.52 13.49 5.10
C GLN A 82 -19.22 12.71 4.96
N VAL A 83 -18.83 12.39 3.72
CA VAL A 83 -17.57 11.70 3.45
C VAL A 83 -16.37 12.50 3.92
N ILE A 84 -16.29 13.77 3.53
CA ILE A 84 -15.20 14.67 3.93
C ILE A 84 -15.08 14.74 5.46
N VAL A 85 -16.19 14.96 6.17
CA VAL A 85 -16.20 15.03 7.64
C VAL A 85 -15.75 13.71 8.26
N THR A 86 -16.25 12.57 7.78
CA THR A 86 -15.86 11.25 8.30
C THR A 86 -14.36 10.98 8.09
N VAL A 87 -13.83 11.28 6.91
CA VAL A 87 -12.41 11.11 6.59
C VAL A 87 -11.55 12.00 7.50
N PHE A 88 -11.92 13.28 7.68
CA PHE A 88 -11.20 14.16 8.60
C PHE A 88 -11.21 13.63 10.04
N LEU A 89 -12.37 13.17 10.53
CA LEU A 89 -12.47 12.57 11.87
C LEU A 89 -11.58 11.33 12.01
N GLN A 90 -11.56 10.48 10.99
CA GLN A 90 -10.71 9.30 10.97
C GLN A 90 -9.22 9.65 10.96
N GLN A 91 -8.80 10.62 10.16
CA GLN A 91 -7.41 11.08 10.13
C GLN A 91 -6.98 11.71 11.47
N ILE A 92 -7.88 12.42 12.15
CA ILE A 92 -7.63 12.91 13.52
C ILE A 92 -7.41 11.74 14.48
N ILE A 93 -8.29 10.74 14.47
CA ILE A 93 -8.16 9.55 15.32
C ILE A 93 -6.87 8.79 15.00
N GLN A 94 -6.58 8.55 13.72
CA GLN A 94 -5.36 7.89 13.25
C GLN A 94 -4.10 8.64 13.70
N THR A 95 -4.11 9.97 13.61
CA THR A 95 -2.98 10.80 14.03
C THR A 95 -2.78 10.75 15.55
N ILE A 96 -3.85 10.81 16.34
CA ILE A 96 -3.77 10.71 17.82
C ILE A 96 -3.25 9.33 18.24
N VAL A 97 -3.81 8.26 17.68
CA VAL A 97 -3.39 6.89 17.99
C VAL A 97 -1.93 6.67 17.55
N GLY A 98 -1.57 7.12 16.35
CA GLY A 98 -0.20 7.02 15.85
C GLY A 98 0.80 7.82 16.68
N ALA A 99 0.45 9.02 17.13
CA ALA A 99 1.30 9.83 17.99
C ALA A 99 1.57 9.19 19.36
N TYR A 100 0.58 8.44 19.88
CA TYR A 100 0.71 7.67 21.12
C TYR A 100 1.50 6.36 20.92
N TRP A 101 1.30 5.67 19.80
CA TRP A 101 1.90 4.37 19.53
C TRP A 101 3.36 4.47 19.09
N LEU A 102 3.69 5.45 18.26
CA LEU A 102 5.04 5.63 17.77
C LEU A 102 5.92 6.19 18.89
N ASP A 103 6.97 5.46 19.26
CA ASP A 103 8.01 5.99 20.13
C ASP A 103 8.67 7.19 19.46
N ASP A 104 9.09 8.18 20.25
CA ASP A 104 9.96 9.23 19.73
C ASP A 104 11.24 8.56 19.23
N ASP A 105 11.62 8.83 17.97
CA ASP A 105 12.79 8.22 17.36
C ASP A 105 13.98 8.41 18.31
N GLU A 106 14.45 7.34 18.95
CA GLU A 106 15.75 7.37 19.62
C GLU A 106 16.75 7.76 18.52
N ILE A 107 17.48 8.87 18.72
CA ILE A 107 18.55 9.29 17.82
C ILE A 107 19.59 8.17 17.81
N ARG A 108 19.40 7.19 16.93
CA ARG A 108 20.34 6.10 16.71
C ARG A 108 21.39 6.64 15.77
N VAL A 109 22.51 7.06 16.34
CA VAL A 109 23.76 7.15 15.60
C VAL A 109 24.11 5.73 15.16
N VAL A 110 23.77 5.39 13.92
CA VAL A 110 24.02 4.06 13.36
C VAL A 110 25.46 3.99 12.89
N ASP A 111 26.27 3.14 13.53
CA ASP A 111 27.55 2.73 12.97
C ASP A 111 27.31 1.74 11.83
N HIS A 112 27.20 2.29 10.62
CA HIS A 112 26.93 1.52 9.41
C HIS A 112 28.00 0.46 9.13
N VAL A 113 29.26 0.68 9.50
CA VAL A 113 30.33 -0.32 9.32
C VAL A 113 30.10 -1.50 10.25
N THR A 114 29.75 -1.23 11.50
CA THR A 114 29.41 -2.28 12.47
C THR A 114 28.16 -3.05 12.04
N GLU A 115 27.13 -2.39 11.51
CA GLU A 115 25.94 -3.09 11.01
C GLU A 115 26.22 -3.94 9.75
N MET A 116 27.04 -3.45 8.81
CA MET A 116 27.49 -4.26 7.67
C MET A 116 28.28 -5.50 8.14
N ARG A 117 29.12 -5.36 9.16
CA ARG A 117 29.85 -6.48 9.77
C ARG A 117 28.91 -7.49 10.41
N ARG A 118 27.85 -7.04 11.09
CA ARG A 118 26.80 -7.92 11.66
C ARG A 118 26.03 -8.66 10.56
N LEU A 119 25.82 -8.02 9.40
CA LEU A 119 25.10 -8.57 8.26
C LEU A 119 25.95 -9.58 7.46
N ALA A 120 27.27 -9.40 7.41
CA ALA A 120 28.18 -10.17 6.57
C ALA A 120 28.05 -11.71 6.67
N PRO A 121 27.94 -12.32 7.87
CA PRO A 121 27.77 -13.78 7.97
C PRO A 121 26.49 -14.29 7.32
N TYR A 122 25.40 -13.51 7.38
CA TYR A 122 24.11 -13.88 6.78
C TYR A 122 24.18 -13.79 5.26
N VAL A 123 24.82 -12.73 4.72
CA VAL A 123 25.04 -12.59 3.27
C VAL A 123 25.91 -13.71 2.75
N GLN A 124 26.99 -14.06 3.47
CA GLN A 124 27.84 -15.20 3.12
C GLN A 124 27.04 -16.51 3.10
N GLN A 125 26.25 -16.77 4.13
CA GLN A 125 25.44 -17.99 4.20
C GLN A 125 24.41 -18.05 3.07
N ALA A 126 23.73 -16.94 2.78
CA ALA A 126 22.78 -16.84 1.67
C ALA A 126 23.48 -17.08 0.32
N ALA A 127 24.64 -16.49 0.08
CA ALA A 127 25.41 -16.71 -1.14
C ALA A 127 25.81 -18.18 -1.31
N ILE A 128 26.22 -18.86 -0.23
CA ILE A 128 26.55 -20.29 -0.26
C ILE A 128 25.33 -21.14 -0.61
N VAL A 129 24.16 -20.83 -0.05
CA VAL A 129 22.91 -21.55 -0.34
C VAL A 129 22.47 -21.36 -1.80
N VAL A 130 22.57 -20.13 -2.32
CA VAL A 130 22.06 -19.79 -3.66
C VAL A 130 23.02 -20.21 -4.77
N LEU A 131 24.33 -20.01 -4.60
CA LEU A 131 25.34 -20.16 -5.66
C LEU A 131 26.18 -21.43 -5.52
N GLY A 132 26.06 -22.14 -4.40
CA GLY A 132 26.94 -23.22 -4.00
C GLY A 132 28.27 -22.72 -3.42
N LYS A 133 28.86 -23.52 -2.53
CA LYS A 133 30.03 -23.13 -1.71
C LYS A 133 31.22 -22.60 -2.54
N GLY A 134 31.60 -23.28 -3.62
CA GLY A 134 32.77 -22.89 -4.44
C GLY A 134 32.61 -21.53 -5.10
N ASN A 135 31.49 -21.33 -5.82
CA ASN A 135 31.20 -20.06 -6.50
C ASN A 135 30.99 -18.91 -5.50
N ALA A 136 30.28 -19.18 -4.39
CA ALA A 136 30.06 -18.19 -3.35
C ALA A 136 31.37 -17.70 -2.74
N LEU A 137 32.31 -18.60 -2.42
CA LEU A 137 33.61 -18.21 -1.87
C LEU A 137 34.46 -17.41 -2.86
N ASN A 138 34.42 -17.74 -4.16
CA ASN A 138 35.11 -16.95 -5.19
C ASN A 138 34.56 -15.52 -5.28
N ILE A 139 33.22 -15.38 -5.36
CA ILE A 139 32.57 -14.06 -5.42
C ILE A 139 32.80 -13.27 -4.14
N LEU A 140 32.70 -13.89 -2.96
CA LEU A 140 32.92 -13.21 -1.69
C LEU A 140 34.38 -12.79 -1.51
N ARG A 141 35.35 -13.52 -2.07
CA ARG A 141 36.75 -13.13 -2.07
C ARG A 141 36.99 -11.88 -2.90
N ASP A 142 36.43 -11.84 -4.12
CA ASP A 142 36.75 -10.79 -5.10
C ASP A 142 35.82 -9.56 -4.96
N HIS A 143 34.59 -9.75 -4.45
CA HIS A 143 33.53 -8.75 -4.39
C HIS A 143 32.76 -8.71 -3.06
N GLY A 144 33.21 -9.39 -2.01
CA GLY A 144 32.45 -9.56 -0.76
C GLY A 144 32.06 -8.25 -0.07
N THR A 145 32.99 -7.30 0.05
CA THR A 145 32.72 -5.99 0.67
C THR A 145 31.70 -5.17 -0.11
N ALA A 146 31.83 -5.15 -1.44
CA ALA A 146 30.87 -4.49 -2.32
C ALA A 146 29.49 -5.15 -2.26
N LEU A 147 29.43 -6.49 -2.25
CA LEU A 147 28.17 -7.22 -2.12
C LEU A 147 27.49 -6.94 -0.78
N ILE A 148 28.21 -7.00 0.34
CA ILE A 148 27.66 -6.74 1.68
C ILE A 148 27.17 -5.29 1.78
N SER A 149 27.95 -4.33 1.28
CA SER A 149 27.55 -2.92 1.23
C SER A 149 26.29 -2.73 0.39
N TRP A 150 26.21 -3.36 -0.79
CA TRP A 150 25.02 -3.32 -1.63
C TRP A 150 23.80 -3.96 -0.96
N VAL A 151 23.95 -5.12 -0.30
CA VAL A 151 22.84 -5.74 0.43
C VAL A 151 22.39 -4.86 1.58
N TYR A 152 23.33 -4.26 2.33
CA TYR A 152 22.99 -3.38 3.45
C TYR A 152 22.21 -2.15 3.00
N TRP A 153 22.69 -1.45 1.98
CA TRP A 153 22.06 -0.23 1.51
C TRP A 153 20.80 -0.50 0.69
N TRP A 154 20.84 -1.41 -0.27
CA TRP A 154 19.77 -1.59 -1.25
C TRP A 154 18.95 -2.85 -1.01
N GLY A 155 19.62 -4.00 -0.87
CA GLY A 155 18.95 -5.30 -0.80
C GLY A 155 18.00 -5.40 0.40
N LEU A 156 18.50 -5.09 1.60
CA LEU A 156 17.75 -5.21 2.84
C LEU A 156 16.58 -4.21 2.88
N PRO A 157 16.74 -2.90 2.62
CA PRO A 157 15.61 -1.97 2.60
C PRO A 157 14.54 -2.32 1.57
N VAL A 158 14.92 -2.79 0.37
CA VAL A 158 13.97 -3.26 -0.65
C VAL A 158 13.20 -4.49 -0.15
N LEU A 159 13.90 -5.47 0.43
CA LEU A 159 13.26 -6.66 0.99
C LEU A 159 12.29 -6.31 2.13
N GLN A 160 12.64 -5.35 2.99
CA GLN A 160 11.76 -4.88 4.06
C GLN A 160 10.51 -4.20 3.50
N CYS A 161 10.64 -3.33 2.49
CA CYS A 161 9.50 -2.70 1.83
C CYS A 161 8.59 -3.73 1.13
N VAL A 162 9.18 -4.68 0.39
CA VAL A 162 8.42 -5.76 -0.26
C VAL A 162 7.68 -6.61 0.78
N TRP A 163 8.36 -6.97 1.87
CA TRP A 163 7.75 -7.75 2.95
C TRP A 163 6.60 -7.00 3.63
N ALA A 164 6.76 -5.70 3.86
CA ALA A 164 5.70 -4.86 4.39
C ALA A 164 4.50 -4.75 3.45
N ILE A 165 4.73 -4.59 2.14
CA ILE A 165 3.66 -4.63 1.12
C ILE A 165 2.88 -5.95 1.20
N LEU A 166 3.58 -7.08 1.30
CA LEU A 166 2.94 -8.40 1.41
C LEU A 166 2.13 -8.53 2.71
N ILE A 167 2.61 -7.99 3.82
CA ILE A 167 1.86 -7.95 5.09
C ILE A 167 0.60 -7.11 4.93
N VAL A 168 0.69 -5.89 4.37
CA VAL A 168 -0.46 -5.01 4.14
C VAL A 168 -1.49 -5.69 3.25
N ASP A 169 -1.08 -6.22 2.09
CA ASP A 169 -1.98 -6.90 1.15
C ASP A 169 -2.68 -8.10 1.80
N THR A 170 -1.95 -8.89 2.61
CA THR A 170 -2.50 -10.05 3.31
C THR A 170 -3.50 -9.64 4.38
N TRP A 171 -3.14 -8.65 5.20
CA TRP A 171 -3.99 -8.13 6.27
C TRP A 171 -5.28 -7.53 5.72
N GLN A 172 -5.15 -6.65 4.74
CA GLN A 172 -6.27 -5.99 4.06
C GLN A 172 -7.18 -7.01 3.39
N TYR A 173 -6.64 -7.94 2.59
CA TYR A 173 -7.44 -8.98 1.95
C TYR A 173 -8.22 -9.81 2.97
N ALA A 174 -7.55 -10.28 4.03
CA ALA A 174 -8.17 -11.17 5.01
C ALA A 174 -9.32 -10.49 5.75
N LEU A 175 -9.10 -9.28 6.26
CA LEU A 175 -10.13 -8.52 6.98
C LEU A 175 -11.24 -8.05 6.04
N HIS A 176 -10.91 -7.57 4.85
CA HIS A 176 -11.90 -7.13 3.87
C HIS A 176 -12.83 -8.29 3.46
N ARG A 177 -12.25 -9.45 3.14
CA ARG A 177 -13.03 -10.66 2.86
C ARG A 177 -13.85 -11.10 4.06
N LEU A 178 -13.29 -11.08 5.27
CA LEU A 178 -14.01 -11.42 6.49
C LEU A 178 -15.24 -10.53 6.68
N MET A 179 -15.07 -9.22 6.50
CA MET A 179 -16.16 -8.24 6.63
C MET A 179 -17.28 -8.47 5.62
N HIS A 180 -16.99 -8.93 4.41
CA HIS A 180 -18.01 -9.30 3.42
C HIS A 180 -18.71 -10.65 3.66
N ASN A 181 -18.04 -11.58 4.34
CA ASN A 181 -18.57 -12.93 4.56
C ASN A 181 -19.30 -13.09 5.89
N VAL A 182 -19.02 -12.24 6.88
CA VAL A 182 -19.71 -12.23 8.17
C VAL A 182 -20.81 -11.15 8.16
N PRO A 183 -22.11 -11.51 8.19
CA PRO A 183 -23.21 -10.54 8.05
C PRO A 183 -23.20 -9.44 9.11
N PHE A 184 -22.76 -9.74 10.34
CA PHE A 184 -22.62 -8.75 11.40
C PHE A 184 -21.58 -7.68 11.04
N LEU A 185 -20.40 -8.10 10.55
CA LEU A 185 -19.32 -7.17 10.21
C LEU A 185 -19.70 -6.31 9.00
N TYR A 186 -20.29 -6.92 7.97
CA TYR A 186 -20.78 -6.17 6.81
C TYR A 186 -21.82 -5.10 7.21
N ARG A 187 -22.90 -5.51 7.90
CA ARG A 187 -24.03 -4.61 8.17
C ARG A 187 -23.67 -3.46 9.11
N ASN A 188 -22.76 -3.66 10.06
CA ASN A 188 -22.45 -2.66 11.07
C ASN A 188 -21.23 -1.80 10.73
N PHE A 189 -20.29 -2.32 9.94
CA PHE A 189 -19.04 -1.62 9.62
C PHE A 189 -18.91 -1.39 8.12
N HIS A 190 -18.63 -2.45 7.35
CA HIS A 190 -18.19 -2.31 5.97
C HIS A 190 -19.26 -1.80 4.99
N SER A 191 -20.54 -1.96 5.32
CA SER A 191 -21.64 -1.37 4.54
C SER A 191 -21.64 0.17 4.55
N TRP A 192 -20.93 0.83 5.49
CA TRP A 192 -20.71 2.27 5.44
C TRP A 192 -19.89 2.66 4.23
N HIS A 193 -18.78 1.95 4.00
CA HIS A 193 -17.93 2.15 2.84
C HIS A 193 -18.71 1.93 1.54
N HIS A 194 -19.48 0.84 1.45
CA HIS A 194 -20.36 0.51 0.32
C HIS A 194 -21.59 1.42 0.16
N ARG A 195 -21.74 2.48 0.97
CA ARG A 195 -22.66 3.59 0.61
C ARG A 195 -22.14 4.34 -0.61
N LEU A 196 -20.83 4.28 -0.88
CA LEU A 196 -20.19 4.75 -2.09
C LEU A 196 -20.24 3.69 -3.18
N TYR A 197 -21.42 3.47 -3.74
CA TYR A 197 -21.62 2.52 -4.84
C TYR A 197 -20.75 2.84 -6.07
N VAL A 198 -20.52 4.12 -6.35
CA VAL A 198 -19.56 4.60 -7.34
C VAL A 198 -18.42 5.29 -6.60
N PRO A 199 -17.25 4.63 -6.48
CA PRO A 199 -16.10 5.19 -5.79
C PRO A 199 -15.60 6.49 -6.45
N TYR A 200 -15.05 7.37 -5.62
CA TYR A 200 -14.33 8.58 -6.02
C TYR A 200 -13.17 8.82 -5.03
N ALA A 201 -12.16 9.57 -5.47
CA ALA A 201 -10.85 9.66 -4.82
C ALA A 201 -10.89 9.95 -3.30
N PHE A 202 -11.56 11.04 -2.87
CA PHE A 202 -11.65 11.38 -1.43
C PHE A 202 -12.63 10.52 -0.63
N GLY A 203 -13.25 9.53 -1.27
CA GLY A 203 -14.03 8.47 -0.62
C GLY A 203 -13.19 7.25 -0.23
N ALA A 204 -11.89 7.23 -0.58
CA ALA A 204 -11.01 6.08 -0.35
C ALA A 204 -10.87 5.68 1.11
N LEU A 205 -10.89 6.65 2.02
CA LEU A 205 -10.89 6.41 3.47
C LEU A 205 -12.27 6.63 4.10
N TYR A 206 -13.36 6.59 3.33
CA TYR A 206 -14.71 6.64 3.89
C TYR A 206 -15.09 5.28 4.48
N ASN A 207 -14.71 5.04 5.73
CA ASN A 207 -15.06 3.81 6.43
C ASN A 207 -15.63 4.10 7.83
N HIS A 208 -16.12 3.06 8.49
CA HIS A 208 -16.50 3.16 9.90
C HIS A 208 -15.22 3.35 10.75
N PRO A 209 -15.18 4.20 11.79
CA PRO A 209 -13.94 4.46 12.54
C PRO A 209 -13.22 3.20 13.07
N LEU A 210 -13.97 2.21 13.55
CA LEU A 210 -13.40 0.92 13.97
C LEU A 210 -12.82 0.09 12.82
N GLU A 211 -13.39 0.22 11.62
CA GLU A 211 -12.85 -0.40 10.43
C GLU A 211 -11.56 0.29 9.99
N GLY A 212 -11.52 1.62 9.96
CA GLY A 212 -10.29 2.38 9.70
C GLY A 212 -9.19 2.12 10.74
N PHE A 213 -9.55 1.91 12.00
CA PHE A 213 -8.60 1.44 13.01
C PHE A 213 -8.05 0.04 12.67
N ALA A 214 -8.92 -0.91 12.34
CA ALA A 214 -8.53 -2.29 12.10
C ALA A 214 -7.76 -2.48 10.78
N LEU A 215 -8.22 -1.86 9.69
CA LEU A 215 -7.60 -1.97 8.37
C LEU A 215 -6.34 -1.12 8.27
N ASP A 216 -6.44 0.17 8.63
CA ASP A 216 -5.39 1.14 8.29
C ASP A 216 -4.34 1.20 9.41
N ILE A 217 -4.74 1.46 10.66
CA ILE A 217 -3.80 1.66 11.76
C ILE A 217 -3.11 0.34 12.12
N LEU A 218 -3.89 -0.70 12.44
CA LEU A 218 -3.29 -1.99 12.82
C LEU A 218 -2.53 -2.63 11.65
N GLY A 219 -3.05 -2.49 10.42
CA GLY A 219 -2.38 -3.03 9.23
C GLY A 219 -1.01 -2.39 8.99
N THR A 220 -0.93 -1.07 9.02
CA THR A 220 0.34 -0.34 8.84
C THR A 220 1.28 -0.52 10.02
N ALA A 221 0.79 -0.52 11.27
CA ALA A 221 1.60 -0.77 12.46
C ALA A 221 2.21 -2.18 12.44
N MET A 222 1.43 -3.20 12.06
CA MET A 222 1.93 -4.56 11.88
C MET A 222 2.97 -4.65 10.77
N ALA A 223 2.71 -4.04 9.61
CA ALA A 223 3.65 -4.02 8.50
C ALA A 223 4.97 -3.32 8.86
N HIS A 224 4.92 -2.21 9.58
CA HIS A 224 6.08 -1.50 10.10
C HIS A 224 6.90 -2.39 11.04
N SER A 225 6.24 -2.97 12.05
CA SER A 225 6.89 -3.72 13.12
C SER A 225 7.49 -5.03 12.61
N LEU A 226 6.75 -5.78 11.79
CA LEU A 226 7.15 -7.10 11.29
C LEU A 226 8.14 -7.05 10.13
N SER A 227 8.33 -5.88 9.51
CA SER A 227 9.34 -5.67 8.47
C SER A 227 10.65 -5.10 9.01
N PHE A 228 10.67 -4.67 10.27
CA PHE A 228 11.85 -4.06 10.89
C PHE A 228 12.36 -2.85 10.09
N MET A 229 11.49 -2.20 9.32
CA MET A 229 11.85 -1.02 8.56
C MET A 229 12.05 0.18 9.50
N THR A 230 12.79 1.16 9.00
CA THR A 230 12.97 2.44 9.69
C THR A 230 11.73 3.33 9.53
N THR A 231 11.56 4.29 10.44
CA THR A 231 10.53 5.35 10.34
C THR A 231 10.59 6.06 8.99
N ARG A 232 11.79 6.30 8.43
CA ARG A 232 11.98 6.91 7.11
C ARG A 232 11.46 6.05 5.96
N GLN A 233 11.69 4.74 6.01
CA GLN A 233 11.08 3.80 5.06
C GLN A 233 9.56 3.78 5.21
N ALA A 234 9.05 3.85 6.45
CA ALA A 234 7.63 3.92 6.75
C ALA A 234 6.98 5.17 6.15
N VAL A 235 7.60 6.34 6.31
CA VAL A 235 7.17 7.61 5.68
C VAL A 235 7.02 7.40 4.17
N LEU A 236 8.05 6.87 3.50
CA LEU A 236 8.01 6.66 2.05
C LEU A 236 6.91 5.67 1.66
N LEU A 237 6.89 4.48 2.27
CA LEU A 237 6.00 3.39 1.89
C LEU A 237 4.54 3.68 2.20
N PHE A 238 4.23 4.19 3.40
CA PHE A 238 2.84 4.41 3.79
C PHE A 238 2.26 5.68 3.17
N THR A 239 3.07 6.70 2.89
CA THR A 239 2.64 7.81 2.03
C THR A 239 2.28 7.29 0.63
N PHE A 240 3.13 6.44 0.04
CA PHE A 240 2.83 5.81 -1.24
C PHE A 240 1.61 4.89 -1.19
N THR A 241 1.43 4.14 -0.09
CA THR A 241 0.27 3.27 0.13
C THR A 241 -1.02 4.09 0.18
N THR A 242 -1.02 5.22 0.87
CA THR A 242 -2.19 6.12 0.91
C THR A 242 -2.50 6.70 -0.46
N ALA A 243 -1.48 7.13 -1.19
CA ALA A 243 -1.64 7.62 -2.55
C ALA A 243 -2.27 6.53 -3.45
N LYS A 244 -1.72 5.31 -3.39
CA LYS A 244 -2.25 4.14 -4.10
C LYS A 244 -3.70 3.82 -3.75
N THR A 245 -4.08 3.93 -2.48
CA THR A 245 -5.47 3.73 -2.04
C THR A 245 -6.40 4.80 -2.60
N VAL A 246 -5.94 6.05 -2.75
CA VAL A 246 -6.70 7.11 -3.41
C VAL A 246 -6.85 6.84 -4.91
N ASP A 247 -5.77 6.44 -5.59
CA ASP A 247 -5.81 6.01 -7.00
C ASP A 247 -6.78 4.85 -7.24
N ASP A 248 -6.82 3.84 -6.35
CA ASP A 248 -7.76 2.73 -6.42
C ASP A 248 -9.24 3.14 -6.33
N HIS A 249 -9.52 4.35 -5.84
CA HIS A 249 -10.87 4.90 -5.75
C HIS A 249 -11.08 6.06 -6.73
N CYS A 250 -10.11 6.41 -7.57
CA CYS A 250 -10.15 7.68 -8.28
C CYS A 250 -11.29 7.78 -9.31
N GLY A 251 -11.88 6.66 -9.72
CA GLY A 251 -12.94 6.63 -10.73
C GLY A 251 -12.44 6.71 -12.17
N TRP A 252 -11.12 6.66 -12.37
CA TRP A 252 -10.46 6.76 -13.67
C TRP A 252 -9.56 5.57 -13.95
N ARG A 253 -9.63 5.07 -15.18
CA ARG A 253 -8.73 4.06 -15.73
C ARG A 253 -7.71 4.70 -16.67
N LEU A 254 -6.66 5.27 -16.08
CA LEU A 254 -5.66 6.04 -16.80
C LEU A 254 -4.51 5.14 -17.28
N PRO A 255 -4.31 4.94 -18.59
CA PRO A 255 -3.32 3.97 -19.08
C PRO A 255 -1.87 4.43 -18.92
N TRP A 256 -1.64 5.69 -18.53
CA TRP A 256 -0.32 6.28 -18.25
C TRP A 256 -0.07 6.45 -16.75
N ASP A 257 -1.02 6.09 -15.90
CA ASP A 257 -0.82 6.17 -14.45
C ASP A 257 0.19 5.11 -14.00
N PRO A 258 1.35 5.51 -13.42
CA PRO A 258 2.36 4.56 -12.97
C PRO A 258 1.83 3.54 -11.96
N MET A 259 0.91 3.92 -11.07
CA MET A 259 0.33 3.03 -10.07
C MET A 259 -0.55 1.97 -10.74
N GLN A 260 -1.38 2.36 -11.71
CA GLN A 260 -2.24 1.44 -12.44
C GLN A 260 -1.46 0.54 -13.43
N ILE A 261 -0.28 0.98 -13.89
CA ILE A 261 0.63 0.17 -14.71
C ILE A 261 1.38 -0.86 -13.86
N LEU A 262 1.91 -0.44 -12.70
CA LEU A 262 2.74 -1.29 -11.84
C LEU A 262 1.92 -2.32 -11.06
N PHE A 263 0.70 -1.96 -10.66
CA PHE A 263 -0.11 -2.78 -9.76
C PHE A 263 -1.35 -3.32 -10.45
N SER A 264 -1.59 -4.62 -10.26
CA SER A 264 -2.74 -5.32 -10.82
C SER A 264 -4.08 -4.89 -10.21
N ASN A 265 -4.04 -4.36 -8.97
CA ASN A 265 -5.18 -3.72 -8.36
C ASN A 265 -5.18 -2.25 -8.74
N ASN A 266 -6.30 -1.77 -9.27
CA ASN A 266 -6.48 -0.41 -9.78
C ASN A 266 -7.96 -0.01 -9.66
N ALA A 267 -8.27 1.22 -10.03
CA ALA A 267 -9.62 1.78 -9.99
C ALA A 267 -10.70 0.90 -10.66
N ASP A 268 -10.41 0.26 -11.80
CA ASP A 268 -11.37 -0.63 -12.48
C ASP A 268 -11.64 -1.89 -11.64
N TYR A 269 -10.60 -2.45 -11.03
CA TYR A 269 -10.70 -3.66 -10.23
C TYR A 269 -11.48 -3.43 -8.93
N HIS A 270 -11.23 -2.30 -8.26
CA HIS A 270 -11.91 -1.91 -7.04
C HIS A 270 -13.35 -1.43 -7.31
N ASP A 271 -13.60 -0.73 -8.41
CA ASP A 271 -14.95 -0.38 -8.82
C ASP A 271 -15.86 -1.61 -8.99
N ILE A 272 -15.35 -2.69 -9.60
CA ILE A 272 -16.09 -3.95 -9.74
C ILE A 272 -16.58 -4.46 -8.38
N HIS A 273 -15.76 -4.34 -7.34
CA HIS A 273 -16.08 -4.77 -5.99
C HIS A 273 -17.27 -4.01 -5.39
N HIS A 274 -17.32 -2.68 -5.57
CA HIS A 274 -18.42 -1.83 -5.10
C HIS A 274 -19.75 -2.09 -5.81
N GLN A 275 -19.71 -2.65 -7.02
CA GLN A 275 -20.92 -3.02 -7.73
C GLN A 275 -21.62 -4.24 -7.10
N ALA A 276 -22.96 -4.25 -7.14
CA ALA A 276 -23.76 -5.34 -6.56
C ALA A 276 -23.39 -6.74 -7.08
N ILE A 277 -22.93 -6.83 -8.34
CA ILE A 277 -22.48 -8.09 -8.96
C ILE A 277 -21.12 -8.57 -8.43
N GLY A 278 -20.27 -7.65 -7.97
CA GLY A 278 -18.91 -7.90 -7.50
C GLY A 278 -18.72 -7.79 -5.99
N ILE A 279 -19.78 -7.49 -5.22
CA ILE A 279 -19.75 -7.34 -3.74
C ILE A 279 -19.18 -8.53 -2.95
N LYS A 280 -18.98 -9.69 -3.57
CA LYS A 280 -18.29 -10.86 -2.96
C LYS A 280 -17.05 -11.29 -3.73
N LYS A 281 -16.43 -10.35 -4.44
CA LYS A 281 -15.28 -10.54 -5.33
C LYS A 281 -14.32 -9.36 -5.16
N ASN A 282 -13.08 -9.53 -5.63
CA ASN A 282 -12.06 -8.47 -5.67
C ASN A 282 -11.77 -7.84 -4.30
N PHE A 283 -11.44 -8.67 -3.30
CA PHE A 283 -11.16 -8.18 -1.94
C PHE A 283 -9.73 -7.67 -1.74
N SER A 284 -8.82 -8.00 -2.65
CA SER A 284 -7.42 -7.55 -2.57
C SER A 284 -7.36 -6.02 -2.59
N GLN A 285 -6.49 -5.46 -1.74
CA GLN A 285 -6.09 -4.06 -1.71
C GLN A 285 -4.82 -3.89 -0.85
N PRO A 286 -3.95 -2.90 -1.13
CA PRO A 286 -4.01 -1.96 -2.25
C PRO A 286 -3.13 -2.35 -3.46
N TYR A 287 -2.23 -3.34 -3.36
CA TYR A 287 -1.22 -3.57 -4.42
C TYR A 287 -1.58 -4.72 -5.38
N PHE A 288 -1.61 -5.95 -4.88
CA PHE A 288 -1.66 -7.13 -5.73
C PHE A 288 -2.95 -7.94 -5.57
N ILE A 289 -3.43 -8.53 -6.67
CA ILE A 289 -4.66 -9.35 -6.69
C ILE A 289 -4.43 -10.84 -6.38
N HIS A 290 -3.22 -11.20 -5.95
CA HIS A 290 -2.80 -12.61 -5.82
C HIS A 290 -3.70 -13.41 -4.87
N TRP A 291 -4.15 -12.82 -3.76
CA TRP A 291 -5.09 -13.48 -2.84
C TRP A 291 -6.45 -13.76 -3.48
N ASP A 292 -6.97 -12.84 -4.29
CA ASP A 292 -8.19 -13.08 -5.06
C ASP A 292 -8.04 -14.21 -6.09
N VAL A 293 -6.86 -14.33 -6.70
CA VAL A 293 -6.54 -15.41 -7.64
C VAL A 293 -6.44 -16.75 -6.90
N ILE A 294 -5.63 -16.81 -5.83
CA ILE A 294 -5.37 -18.02 -5.05
C ILE A 294 -6.67 -18.57 -4.45
N LEU A 295 -7.55 -17.69 -3.97
CA LEU A 295 -8.74 -18.07 -3.22
C LEU A 295 -10.05 -17.99 -4.04
N GLY A 296 -9.95 -17.78 -5.35
CA GLY A 296 -11.10 -17.83 -6.27
C GLY A 296 -12.11 -16.68 -6.11
N THR A 297 -11.67 -15.54 -5.60
CA THR A 297 -12.49 -14.33 -5.41
C THR A 297 -12.28 -13.26 -6.48
N ARG A 298 -11.46 -13.52 -7.51
CA ARG A 298 -11.28 -12.61 -8.65
C ARG A 298 -12.51 -12.51 -9.57
N MET A 299 -12.77 -11.31 -10.07
CA MET A 299 -13.75 -10.97 -11.11
C MET A 299 -13.22 -9.85 -12.00
N THR A 300 -13.38 -10.01 -13.31
CA THR A 300 -13.01 -9.01 -14.31
C THR A 300 -14.22 -8.32 -14.93
N ARG A 301 -13.99 -7.18 -15.59
CA ARG A 301 -15.03 -6.48 -16.36
C ARG A 301 -15.63 -7.37 -17.46
N LYS A 302 -14.83 -8.26 -18.07
CA LYS A 302 -15.31 -9.26 -19.05
C LYS A 302 -16.27 -10.26 -18.41
N ASP A 303 -15.99 -10.72 -17.19
CA ASP A 303 -16.87 -11.64 -16.46
C ASP A 303 -18.23 -10.99 -16.15
N ILE A 304 -18.23 -9.69 -15.82
CA ILE A 304 -19.48 -8.92 -15.62
C ILE A 304 -20.28 -8.85 -16.91
N GLN A 305 -19.64 -8.48 -18.03
CA GLN A 305 -20.32 -8.35 -19.32
C GLN A 305 -20.94 -9.69 -19.76
N ALA A 306 -20.21 -10.79 -19.60
CA ALA A 306 -20.72 -12.13 -19.89
C ALA A 306 -21.96 -12.46 -19.03
N ARG A 307 -21.93 -12.16 -17.72
CA ARG A 307 -23.08 -12.39 -16.82
C ARG A 307 -24.30 -11.54 -17.20
N ARG A 308 -24.09 -10.28 -17.57
CA ARG A 308 -25.17 -9.37 -18.02
C ARG A 308 -25.80 -9.87 -19.33
N GLY A 309 -25.00 -10.26 -20.31
CA GLY A 309 -25.51 -10.82 -21.57
C GLY A 309 -26.31 -12.13 -21.40
N VAL A 310 -25.92 -12.99 -20.44
CA VAL A 310 -26.72 -14.18 -20.09
C VAL A 310 -28.05 -13.81 -19.42
N SER A 311 -28.08 -12.76 -18.59
CA SER A 311 -29.32 -12.30 -17.96
C SER A 311 -30.30 -11.73 -18.99
N GLU A 312 -29.83 -10.92 -19.93
CA GLU A 312 -30.65 -10.29 -20.98
C GLU A 312 -31.19 -11.32 -21.99
N SER A 313 -30.42 -12.37 -22.30
CA SER A 313 -30.91 -13.46 -23.15
C SER A 313 -32.00 -14.28 -22.45
N LYS A 314 -31.87 -14.54 -21.14
CA LYS A 314 -32.93 -15.23 -20.37
C LYS A 314 -34.20 -14.41 -20.24
N SER A 315 -34.12 -13.09 -20.04
CA SER A 315 -35.31 -12.23 -19.94
C SER A 315 -36.06 -12.05 -21.26
N LYS A 316 -35.41 -12.33 -22.40
CA LYS A 316 -36.05 -12.30 -23.73
C LYS A 316 -36.76 -13.62 -24.08
N ILE A 317 -36.52 -14.70 -23.33
CA ILE A 317 -37.08 -16.03 -23.57
C ILE A 317 -38.25 -16.34 -22.59
N SER A 318 -38.36 -15.59 -21.49
CA SER A 318 -39.46 -15.66 -20.52
C SER A 318 -40.61 -14.71 -20.86
#